data_AF-A0A1R3WQR9-F1
#
_entry.id   AF-A0A1R3WQR9-F1
#
_cell.length_a   1.000
_cell.length_b   1.000
_cell.length_c   1.000
_cell.angle_alpha   90.00
_cell.angle_beta   90.00
_cell.angle_gamma   90.00
#
_symmetry.space_group_name_H-M   'P 1'
#
loop_
_entity.id
_entity.type
_entity.pdbx_description
1 polymer ?
#
loop_
_entity_poly.entity_id
_entity_poly.type
_entity_poly.pdbx_seq_one_letter_code
_entity_poly.pdbx_strand_id
1 'polypeptide(L)'
;MKQIFVLLVCLLWQRLAFAQVDTVQRVQPNRYNSPAQQEKPYVILISADGFRYDYADKYDTQFLKAKRTEGVAAESMLPAFPSKTFPNHYSIVTGLYPASHGLINNYFYDPQRNEHYTMRDRSKVEDGSWYGGTPLWVLAEQQQMVAASFFWVGSEAPIQGILPTYHYQYSEVMPIERRIQTVVDWLNLPEDKRPHLITFYLPEVDHAGHRYGPDAPQTKQAVLDLDKHMQMLTEAVAKTGLPVNYVFVSDHGMLGVDTKNTLPMPAAIDTAKFMVSGGGMVVELHAKDKKAVKSTYRKLKKEAKDYKVYTRKKMPKHLHYGAKDDKYGRVGDILLLSDAPKVFHFSSRPPSPGQHGYDATKVKEMHTVFYAWGPAFKEGVKVNTFENVDVYPLIAEILGLPYTHKIDGSRHLIQKVLR
;
A
#
# COMPACT_ATOMS: atom_id res chain seq x y z
N MET A 1 66.90 22.35 13.89
CA MET A 1 65.73 21.69 14.54
C MET A 1 64.59 21.76 13.53
N LYS A 2 64.56 20.92 12.49
CA LYS A 2 64.17 19.50 12.46
C LYS A 2 62.84 19.22 13.17
N GLN A 3 61.84 19.01 12.32
CA GLN A 3 60.80 17.97 12.42
C GLN A 3 59.72 18.11 13.49
N ILE A 4 58.53 17.65 13.09
CA ILE A 4 57.31 17.41 13.89
C ILE A 4 56.38 18.62 13.99
N PHE A 5 55.57 18.83 12.95
CA PHE A 5 54.10 18.72 13.07
C PHE A 5 53.42 18.72 11.67
N VAL A 6 54.00 17.95 10.74
CA VAL A 6 53.31 17.50 9.52
C VAL A 6 52.65 16.18 9.89
N LEU A 7 51.49 16.21 10.56
CA LEU A 7 50.65 15.03 10.79
C LEU A 7 49.30 15.41 11.42
N LEU A 8 48.56 16.35 10.81
CA LEU A 8 47.17 16.62 11.22
C LEU A 8 46.30 17.24 10.11
N VAL A 9 46.58 16.91 8.85
CA VAL A 9 45.75 17.34 7.69
C VAL A 9 45.27 16.15 6.83
N CYS A 10 45.60 14.90 7.18
CA CYS A 10 45.25 13.71 6.36
C CYS A 10 44.10 12.84 6.90
N LEU A 11 43.28 13.30 7.85
CA LEU A 11 42.23 12.45 8.46
C LEU A 11 40.82 13.06 8.53
N LEU A 12 40.50 14.00 7.64
CA LEU A 12 39.13 14.51 7.47
C LEU A 12 38.69 14.51 6.01
N TRP A 13 39.00 13.43 5.29
CA TRP A 13 38.16 12.98 4.18
C TRP A 13 37.39 11.77 4.67
N GLN A 14 36.49 11.99 5.63
CA GLN A 14 35.36 11.09 5.79
C GLN A 14 34.59 11.18 4.48
N ARG A 15 34.81 10.21 3.60
CA ARG A 15 33.89 9.94 2.51
C ARG A 15 32.52 9.84 3.17
N LEU A 16 31.66 10.81 2.91
CA LEU A 16 30.23 10.55 2.90
C LEU A 16 30.05 9.49 1.82
N ALA A 17 30.20 8.23 2.21
CA ALA A 17 29.68 7.13 1.44
C ALA A 17 28.17 7.36 1.45
N PHE A 18 27.68 8.10 0.46
CA PHE A 18 26.29 7.99 0.07
C PHE A 18 26.09 6.49 -0.15
N ALA A 19 25.34 5.85 0.75
CA ALA A 19 24.95 4.47 0.57
C ALA A 19 24.37 4.39 -0.84
N GLN A 20 25.03 3.64 -1.72
CA GLN A 20 24.60 3.48 -3.09
C GLN A 20 23.20 2.89 -3.02
N VAL A 21 22.21 3.64 -3.53
CA VAL A 21 20.82 3.19 -3.52
C VAL A 21 20.76 1.89 -4.33
N ASP A 22 20.21 0.84 -3.72
CA ASP A 22 20.15 -0.48 -4.37
C ASP A 22 19.16 -0.42 -5.54
N THR A 23 19.69 -0.50 -6.75
CA THR A 23 18.92 -0.63 -7.99
C THR A 23 19.09 -2.01 -8.62
N VAL A 24 19.60 -2.98 -7.87
CA VAL A 24 19.92 -4.31 -8.33
C VAL A 24 18.72 -5.23 -8.14
N GLN A 25 18.42 -5.99 -9.19
CA GLN A 25 17.43 -7.05 -9.10
C GLN A 25 17.92 -8.13 -8.15
N ARG A 26 17.07 -8.52 -7.20
CA ARG A 26 17.26 -9.70 -6.36
C ARG A 26 16.57 -10.88 -7.02
N VAL A 27 17.25 -12.02 -7.05
CA VAL A 27 16.77 -13.26 -7.67
C VAL A 27 16.86 -14.39 -6.66
N GLN A 28 15.74 -15.06 -6.38
CA GLN A 28 15.74 -16.28 -5.57
C GLN A 28 16.22 -17.46 -6.44
N PRO A 29 17.31 -18.14 -6.07
CA PRO A 29 17.82 -19.23 -6.88
C PRO A 29 16.87 -20.45 -6.84
N ASN A 30 16.95 -21.27 -7.89
CA ASN A 30 16.24 -22.55 -7.98
C ASN A 30 14.70 -22.47 -7.91
N ARG A 31 14.11 -21.37 -8.41
CA ARG A 31 12.67 -21.20 -8.57
C ARG A 31 12.28 -21.31 -10.04
N TYR A 32 11.31 -22.17 -10.32
CA TYR A 32 10.84 -22.46 -11.67
C TYR A 32 9.34 -22.74 -11.68
N ASN A 33 8.68 -22.40 -12.80
CA ASN A 33 7.31 -22.79 -13.05
C ASN A 33 7.24 -24.31 -13.25
N SER A 34 6.36 -24.99 -12.53
CA SER A 34 5.99 -26.37 -12.88
C SER A 34 5.33 -26.40 -14.27
N PRO A 35 5.33 -27.53 -15.00
CA PRO A 35 4.66 -27.62 -16.29
C PRO A 35 3.19 -27.18 -16.25
N ALA A 36 2.48 -27.48 -15.18
CA ALA A 36 1.09 -27.06 -15.01
C ALA A 36 0.91 -25.54 -14.83
N GLN A 37 1.93 -24.86 -14.28
CA GLN A 37 1.89 -23.41 -14.09
C GLN A 37 2.27 -22.64 -15.35
N GLN A 38 3.11 -23.21 -16.23
CA GLN A 38 3.50 -22.60 -17.52
C GLN A 38 2.28 -22.33 -18.43
N GLU A 39 1.23 -23.13 -18.30
CA GLU A 39 -0.04 -22.97 -19.03
C GLU A 39 -0.99 -21.93 -18.42
N LYS A 40 -0.65 -21.31 -17.28
CA LYS A 40 -1.53 -20.35 -16.61
C LYS A 40 -1.43 -18.95 -17.24
N PRO A 41 -2.49 -18.12 -17.10
CA PRO A 41 -2.46 -16.75 -17.56
C PRO A 41 -1.35 -15.92 -16.90
N TYR A 42 -0.98 -14.82 -17.57
CA TYR A 42 -0.10 -13.79 -17.02
C TYR A 42 -0.94 -12.64 -16.44
N VAL A 43 -0.53 -12.11 -15.30
CA VAL A 43 -1.16 -10.97 -14.62
C VAL A 43 -0.11 -9.92 -14.26
N ILE A 44 -0.35 -8.68 -14.66
CA ILE A 44 0.34 -7.50 -14.13
C ILE A 44 -0.63 -6.74 -13.23
N LEU A 45 -0.37 -6.78 -11.92
CA LEU A 45 -1.10 -6.02 -10.90
C LEU A 45 -0.38 -4.70 -10.67
N ILE A 46 -1.02 -3.61 -11.10
CA ILE A 46 -0.45 -2.27 -11.11
C ILE A 46 -1.12 -1.43 -10.03
N SER A 47 -0.33 -0.80 -9.17
CA SER A 47 -0.82 0.17 -8.19
C SER A 47 -0.28 1.57 -8.48
N ALA A 48 -1.19 2.52 -8.65
CA ALA A 48 -0.91 3.95 -8.70
C ALA A 48 -1.24 4.56 -7.32
N ASP A 49 -0.22 4.83 -6.51
CA ASP A 49 -0.39 5.34 -5.14
C ASP A 49 -1.18 6.66 -5.14
N GLY A 50 -2.20 6.77 -4.29
CA GLY A 50 -2.97 8.01 -4.13
C GLY A 50 -3.86 8.37 -5.34
N PHE A 51 -4.04 7.47 -6.32
CA PHE A 51 -4.88 7.69 -7.50
C PHE A 51 -6.37 7.61 -7.12
N ARG A 52 -6.92 8.79 -6.80
CA ARG A 52 -8.33 8.98 -6.42
C ARG A 52 -9.28 8.58 -7.55
N TYR A 53 -10.44 8.05 -7.18
CA TYR A 53 -11.45 7.49 -8.09
C TYR A 53 -11.85 8.41 -9.27
N ASP A 54 -11.81 9.73 -9.09
CA ASP A 54 -12.26 10.73 -10.07
C ASP A 54 -11.12 11.27 -10.96
N TYR A 55 -9.84 10.99 -10.65
CA TYR A 55 -8.71 11.66 -11.31
C TYR A 55 -8.64 11.41 -12.83
N ALA A 56 -8.98 10.20 -13.28
CA ALA A 56 -9.01 9.88 -14.70
C ALA A 56 -9.98 10.79 -15.47
N ASP A 57 -11.18 11.03 -14.92
CA ASP A 57 -12.18 11.91 -15.52
C ASP A 57 -11.86 13.39 -15.32
N LYS A 58 -11.45 13.75 -14.10
CA LYS A 58 -11.14 15.12 -13.70
C LYS A 58 -10.04 15.74 -14.56
N TYR A 59 -9.04 14.94 -14.93
CA TYR A 59 -7.88 15.40 -15.69
C TYR A 59 -7.84 14.87 -17.12
N ASP A 60 -8.87 14.15 -17.56
CA ASP A 60 -9.04 13.64 -18.92
C ASP A 60 -7.89 12.77 -19.43
N THR A 61 -7.53 11.76 -18.65
CA THR A 61 -6.54 10.75 -19.03
C THR A 61 -7.03 9.97 -20.25
N GLN A 62 -6.28 9.94 -21.35
CA GLN A 62 -6.75 9.33 -22.59
C GLN A 62 -6.67 7.81 -22.53
N PHE A 63 -5.52 7.27 -22.10
CA PHE A 63 -5.26 5.84 -22.16
C PHE A 63 -6.10 5.06 -21.13
N LEU A 64 -6.09 5.50 -19.86
CA LEU A 64 -6.85 4.86 -18.79
C LEU A 64 -8.37 4.94 -19.02
N LYS A 65 -8.88 6.05 -19.59
CA LYS A 65 -10.31 6.15 -19.94
C LYS A 65 -10.69 5.21 -21.09
N ALA A 66 -9.81 5.01 -22.07
CA ALA A 66 -10.03 4.01 -23.11
C ALA A 66 -10.05 2.60 -22.50
N LYS A 67 -9.03 2.23 -21.72
CA LYS A 67 -8.91 0.87 -21.14
C LYS A 67 -10.05 0.52 -20.20
N ARG A 68 -10.52 1.44 -19.36
CA ARG A 68 -11.67 1.20 -18.48
C ARG A 68 -12.99 1.06 -19.26
N THR A 69 -13.08 1.65 -20.46
CA THR A 69 -14.29 1.57 -21.31
C THR A 69 -14.29 0.29 -22.13
N GLU A 70 -13.11 -0.14 -22.62
CA GLU A 70 -12.92 -1.39 -23.35
C GLU A 70 -13.05 -2.61 -22.43
N GLY A 71 -12.47 -2.55 -21.23
CA GLY A 71 -12.44 -3.65 -20.28
C GLY A 71 -13.51 -3.57 -19.19
N VAL A 72 -13.07 -3.76 -17.96
CA VAL A 72 -13.89 -3.68 -16.74
C VAL A 72 -13.51 -2.44 -15.95
N ALA A 73 -14.51 -1.75 -15.41
CA ALA A 73 -14.32 -0.66 -14.47
C ALA A 73 -15.26 -0.77 -13.28
N ALA A 74 -14.77 -0.46 -12.08
CA ALA A 74 -15.65 -0.18 -10.95
C ALA A 74 -16.08 1.29 -10.95
N GLU A 75 -17.26 1.57 -10.40
CA GLU A 75 -17.64 2.95 -10.03
C GLU A 75 -16.58 3.58 -9.11
N SER A 76 -16.10 2.81 -8.15
CA SER A 76 -14.90 3.08 -7.37
C SER A 76 -14.50 1.82 -6.59
N MET A 77 -13.32 1.81 -5.98
CA MET A 77 -12.92 0.80 -5.01
C MET A 77 -12.76 1.46 -3.63
N LEU A 78 -13.27 0.79 -2.60
CA LEU A 78 -13.19 1.22 -1.21
C LEU A 78 -11.91 0.66 -0.58
N PRO A 79 -10.96 1.51 -0.15
CA PRO A 79 -9.84 1.04 0.63
C PRO A 79 -10.27 0.68 2.05
N ALA A 80 -9.60 -0.31 2.63
CA ALA A 80 -9.74 -0.67 4.02
C ALA A 80 -9.27 0.46 4.96
N PHE A 81 -9.79 0.46 6.19
CA PHE A 81 -9.43 1.43 7.20
C PHE A 81 -8.17 1.00 8.00
N PRO A 82 -7.22 1.92 8.28
CA PRO A 82 -7.15 3.28 7.75
C PRO A 82 -6.72 3.28 6.28
N SER A 83 -7.19 4.27 5.49
CA SER A 83 -6.84 4.45 4.07
C SER A 83 -5.39 4.93 3.88
N LYS A 84 -4.44 4.08 4.29
CA LYS A 84 -2.99 4.30 4.30
C LYS A 84 -2.28 3.30 3.39
N THR A 85 -1.13 3.73 2.89
CA THR A 85 -0.37 3.04 1.84
C THR A 85 -0.04 1.59 2.15
N PHE A 86 0.72 1.36 3.23
CA PHE A 86 1.20 0.02 3.55
C PHE A 86 0.05 -0.93 3.89
N PRO A 87 -0.90 -0.55 4.76
CA PRO A 87 -2.07 -1.38 5.04
C PRO A 87 -2.83 -1.78 3.77
N ASN A 88 -3.16 -0.83 2.89
CA ASN A 88 -4.05 -1.11 1.76
C ASN A 88 -3.37 -1.85 0.61
N HIS A 89 -2.10 -1.53 0.30
CA HIS A 89 -1.33 -2.34 -0.63
C HIS A 89 -1.23 -3.79 -0.17
N TYR A 90 -1.11 -4.01 1.15
CA TYR A 90 -1.05 -5.35 1.71
C TYR A 90 -2.42 -6.03 1.77
N SER A 91 -3.50 -5.29 2.02
CA SER A 91 -4.88 -5.79 1.93
C SER A 91 -5.21 -6.29 0.52
N ILE A 92 -4.82 -5.55 -0.53
CA ILE A 92 -5.04 -5.94 -1.93
C ILE A 92 -4.42 -7.31 -2.25
N VAL A 93 -3.21 -7.56 -1.75
CA VAL A 93 -2.47 -8.80 -2.07
C VAL A 93 -2.64 -9.90 -1.05
N THR A 94 -3.42 -9.71 0.02
CA THR A 94 -3.74 -10.77 1.00
C THR A 94 -5.23 -11.06 1.14
N GLY A 95 -6.09 -10.16 0.66
CA GLY A 95 -7.53 -10.24 0.85
C GLY A 95 -7.96 -10.07 2.31
N LEU A 96 -7.12 -9.50 3.16
CA LEU A 96 -7.35 -9.32 4.59
C LEU A 96 -7.47 -7.84 4.93
N TYR A 97 -8.26 -7.49 5.94
CA TYR A 97 -8.25 -6.14 6.51
C TYR A 97 -6.97 -5.88 7.32
N PRO A 98 -6.61 -4.61 7.56
CA PRO A 98 -5.39 -4.24 8.28
C PRO A 98 -5.18 -4.90 9.64
N ALA A 99 -6.22 -4.96 10.47
CA ALA A 99 -6.16 -5.61 11.77
C ALA A 99 -5.99 -7.15 11.66
N SER A 100 -6.51 -7.75 10.59
CA SER A 100 -6.41 -9.20 10.31
C SER A 100 -5.03 -9.61 9.83
N HIS A 101 -4.37 -8.80 8.98
CA HIS A 101 -3.03 -9.08 8.46
C HIS A 101 -1.89 -8.44 9.29
N GLY A 102 -2.22 -7.61 10.28
CA GLY A 102 -1.29 -7.07 11.27
C GLY A 102 -0.54 -5.80 10.86
N LEU A 103 -0.39 -5.51 9.57
CA LEU A 103 0.13 -4.24 9.08
C LEU A 103 -0.93 -3.12 9.20
N ILE A 104 -1.16 -2.62 10.41
CA ILE A 104 -2.32 -1.77 10.74
C ILE A 104 -2.20 -0.30 10.32
N ASN A 105 -0.99 0.21 10.14
CA ASN A 105 -0.71 1.60 9.73
C ASN A 105 0.70 1.71 9.12
N ASN A 106 1.05 2.85 8.51
CA ASN A 106 2.42 3.13 8.04
C ASN A 106 3.41 3.34 9.22
N TYR A 107 2.88 3.69 10.39
CA TYR A 107 3.60 3.78 11.67
C TYR A 107 2.69 3.33 12.80
N PHE A 108 3.11 2.33 13.58
CA PHE A 108 2.36 1.84 14.73
C PHE A 108 3.29 1.23 15.80
N TYR A 109 2.76 1.01 17.00
CA TYR A 109 3.44 0.33 18.10
C TYR A 109 2.86 -1.08 18.28
N ASP A 110 3.73 -2.07 18.45
CA ASP A 110 3.35 -3.43 18.82
C ASP A 110 3.69 -3.67 20.30
N PRO A 111 2.69 -3.75 21.20
CA PRO A 111 2.92 -3.95 22.62
C PRO A 111 3.58 -5.30 22.97
N GLN A 112 3.43 -6.33 22.13
CA GLN A 112 4.00 -7.65 22.38
C GLN A 112 5.49 -7.66 22.07
N ARG A 113 5.89 -6.93 21.02
CA ARG A 113 7.29 -6.75 20.63
C ARG A 113 7.98 -5.65 21.42
N ASN A 114 7.20 -4.74 22.02
CA ASN A 114 7.67 -3.49 22.60
C ASN A 114 8.49 -2.67 21.60
N GLU A 115 8.03 -2.62 20.35
CA GLU A 115 8.71 -1.97 19.24
C GLU A 115 7.74 -1.16 18.38
N HIS A 116 8.30 -0.18 17.66
CA HIS A 116 7.58 0.52 16.61
C HIS A 116 7.89 -0.08 15.24
N TYR A 117 6.86 -0.20 14.42
CA TYR A 117 6.99 -0.36 12.98
C TYR A 117 6.94 1.02 12.32
N THR A 118 7.77 1.25 11.31
CA THR A 118 7.67 2.41 10.42
C THR A 118 8.11 2.03 9.02
N MET A 119 7.36 2.47 8.00
CA MET A 119 7.74 2.28 6.59
C MET A 119 9.09 2.93 6.22
N ARG A 120 9.62 3.81 7.08
CA ARG A 120 10.92 4.47 6.89
C ARG A 120 12.11 3.65 7.43
N ASP A 121 11.85 2.59 8.19
CA ASP A 121 12.89 1.75 8.79
C ASP A 121 12.97 0.43 8.02
N ARG A 122 14.02 0.32 7.20
CA ARG A 122 14.27 -0.85 6.35
C ARG A 122 14.37 -2.14 7.16
N SER A 123 14.92 -2.11 8.36
CA SER A 123 15.00 -3.30 9.22
C SER A 123 13.62 -3.83 9.63
N LYS A 124 12.61 -2.96 9.67
CA LYS A 124 11.21 -3.34 9.92
C LYS A 124 10.49 -3.73 8.64
N VAL A 125 10.73 -3.01 7.54
CA VAL A 125 10.13 -3.31 6.23
C VAL A 125 10.55 -4.69 5.73
N GLU A 126 11.82 -5.08 5.95
CA GLU A 126 12.40 -6.36 5.51
C GLU A 126 12.17 -7.51 6.50
N ASP A 127 11.65 -7.23 7.71
CA ASP A 127 11.32 -8.25 8.71
C ASP A 127 9.93 -8.84 8.43
N GLY A 128 9.93 -10.03 7.81
CA GLY A 128 8.72 -10.80 7.47
C GLY A 128 7.78 -11.08 8.64
N SER A 129 8.25 -11.01 9.90
CA SER A 129 7.43 -11.29 11.08
C SER A 129 6.46 -10.14 11.45
N TRP A 130 6.57 -8.99 10.79
CA TRP A 130 5.55 -7.92 10.88
C TRP A 130 4.30 -8.22 10.05
N TYR A 131 4.39 -9.16 9.11
CA TYR A 131 3.38 -9.39 8.09
C TYR A 131 2.62 -10.70 8.32
N GLY A 132 1.31 -10.62 8.41
CA GLY A 132 0.41 -11.76 8.52
C GLY A 132 -0.24 -12.15 7.19
N GLY A 133 -0.92 -13.29 7.17
CA GLY A 133 -1.61 -13.76 5.96
C GLY A 133 -0.66 -14.27 4.87
N THR A 134 -1.22 -14.63 3.73
CA THR A 134 -0.49 -15.20 2.59
C THR A 134 -0.63 -14.27 1.39
N PRO A 135 0.38 -13.44 1.10
CA PRO A 135 0.29 -12.54 -0.05
C PRO A 135 0.35 -13.33 -1.37
N LEU A 136 -0.19 -12.76 -2.45
CA LEU A 136 -0.34 -13.43 -3.75
C LEU A 136 0.95 -14.08 -4.27
N TRP A 137 2.09 -13.41 -4.14
CA TRP A 137 3.38 -13.99 -4.55
C TRP A 137 3.78 -15.18 -3.69
N VAL A 138 3.52 -15.17 -2.37
CA VAL A 138 3.77 -16.34 -1.53
C VAL A 138 2.87 -17.50 -1.94
N LEU A 139 1.59 -17.23 -2.23
CA LEU A 139 0.66 -18.25 -2.72
C LEU A 139 1.12 -18.85 -4.06
N ALA A 140 1.57 -18.02 -5.00
CA ALA A 140 2.10 -18.45 -6.29
C ALA A 140 3.36 -19.33 -6.11
N GLU A 141 4.33 -18.85 -5.34
CA GLU A 141 5.61 -19.53 -5.12
C GLU A 141 5.45 -20.86 -4.36
N GLN A 142 4.49 -20.94 -3.44
CA GLN A 142 4.11 -22.21 -2.76
C GLN A 142 3.55 -23.25 -3.73
N GLN A 143 2.98 -22.81 -4.85
CA GLN A 143 2.40 -23.65 -5.90
C GLN A 143 3.28 -23.77 -7.13
N GLN A 144 4.59 -23.48 -6.99
CA GLN A 144 5.59 -23.53 -8.05
C GLN A 144 5.22 -22.67 -9.26
N MET A 145 4.63 -21.49 -9.01
CA MET A 145 4.43 -20.43 -9.98
C MET A 145 5.38 -19.28 -9.64
N VAL A 146 6.20 -18.88 -10.59
CA VAL A 146 7.17 -17.79 -10.47
C VAL A 146 6.43 -16.47 -10.38
N ALA A 147 6.78 -15.66 -9.38
CA ALA A 147 6.27 -14.31 -9.22
C ALA A 147 7.41 -13.27 -9.27
N ALA A 148 7.09 -12.09 -9.77
CA ALA A 148 7.97 -10.93 -9.76
C ALA A 148 7.32 -9.72 -9.08
N SER A 149 8.12 -8.89 -8.42
CA SER A 149 7.65 -7.66 -7.80
C SER A 149 8.55 -6.48 -8.11
N PHE A 150 7.93 -5.43 -8.62
CA PHE A 150 8.50 -4.10 -8.69
C PHE A 150 7.86 -3.24 -7.60
N PHE A 151 8.54 -3.16 -6.45
CA PHE A 151 8.25 -2.21 -5.36
C PHE A 151 6.94 -2.40 -4.58
N TRP A 152 6.30 -3.57 -4.65
CA TRP A 152 5.08 -3.79 -3.87
C TRP A 152 5.37 -3.92 -2.37
N VAL A 153 4.53 -3.33 -1.52
CA VAL A 153 4.64 -3.40 -0.05
C VAL A 153 4.71 -4.86 0.42
N GLY A 154 5.74 -5.20 1.18
CA GLY A 154 5.99 -6.53 1.72
C GLY A 154 6.72 -7.49 0.77
N SER A 155 6.90 -7.15 -0.51
CA SER A 155 7.62 -8.02 -1.46
C SER A 155 9.12 -8.14 -1.20
N GLU A 156 9.66 -7.28 -0.33
CA GLU A 156 11.06 -7.25 0.09
C GLU A 156 11.27 -7.95 1.45
N ALA A 157 10.22 -8.55 2.00
CA ALA A 157 10.25 -9.29 3.26
C ALA A 157 9.98 -10.78 3.01
N PRO A 158 10.72 -11.71 3.65
CA PRO A 158 10.51 -13.15 3.52
C PRO A 158 9.27 -13.59 4.33
N ILE A 159 8.09 -13.27 3.81
CA ILE A 159 6.81 -13.57 4.45
C ILE A 159 6.57 -15.07 4.37
N GLN A 160 6.37 -15.71 5.52
CA GLN A 160 6.38 -17.18 5.64
C GLN A 160 7.67 -17.82 5.10
N GLY A 161 8.79 -17.07 5.15
CA GLY A 161 10.08 -17.50 4.61
C GLY A 161 10.18 -17.41 3.08
N ILE A 162 9.23 -16.77 2.39
CA ILE A 162 9.16 -16.74 0.93
C ILE A 162 9.19 -15.28 0.42
N LEU A 163 10.07 -15.04 -0.55
CA LEU A 163 10.16 -13.82 -1.36
C LEU A 163 9.67 -14.12 -2.78
N PRO A 164 9.21 -13.12 -3.55
CA PRO A 164 9.05 -13.28 -5.00
C PRO A 164 10.38 -13.68 -5.64
N THR A 165 10.33 -14.55 -6.66
CA THR A 165 11.52 -15.00 -7.39
C THR A 165 12.35 -13.82 -7.91
N TYR A 166 11.71 -12.85 -8.55
CA TYR A 166 12.35 -11.61 -8.97
C TYR A 166 11.80 -10.45 -8.17
N HIS A 167 12.64 -9.68 -7.50
CA HIS A 167 12.17 -8.47 -6.84
C HIS A 167 13.25 -7.41 -6.77
N TYR A 168 12.82 -6.17 -6.50
CA TYR A 168 13.72 -5.07 -6.22
C TYR A 168 13.47 -4.53 -4.82
N GLN A 169 14.53 -4.01 -4.21
CA GLN A 169 14.36 -3.16 -3.05
C GLN A 169 13.77 -1.80 -3.46
N TYR A 170 12.84 -1.26 -2.68
CA TYR A 170 12.18 0.00 -2.97
C TYR A 170 13.19 1.12 -3.19
N SER A 171 13.08 1.79 -4.34
CA SER A 171 13.98 2.86 -4.73
C SER A 171 13.32 3.79 -5.75
N GLU A 172 13.27 5.08 -5.42
CA GLU A 172 12.68 6.09 -6.32
C GLU A 172 13.64 6.56 -7.41
N VAL A 173 14.91 6.13 -7.39
CA VAL A 173 15.92 6.63 -8.33
C VAL A 173 15.81 5.99 -9.72
N MET A 174 15.15 4.84 -9.83
CA MET A 174 15.07 4.13 -11.11
C MET A 174 14.06 4.80 -12.05
N PRO A 175 14.46 5.20 -13.27
CA PRO A 175 13.55 5.79 -14.27
C PRO A 175 12.46 4.81 -14.70
N ILE A 176 11.28 5.34 -15.03
CA ILE A 176 10.11 4.54 -15.41
C ILE A 176 10.37 3.64 -16.62
N GLU A 177 11.12 4.12 -17.62
CA GLU A 177 11.48 3.36 -18.82
C GLU A 177 12.27 2.10 -18.46
N ARG A 178 13.16 2.21 -17.47
CA ARG A 178 13.94 1.05 -16.99
C ARG A 178 13.04 0.07 -16.25
N ARG A 179 12.09 0.55 -15.43
CA ARG A 179 11.13 -0.31 -14.72
C ARG A 179 10.24 -1.07 -15.72
N ILE A 180 9.73 -0.39 -16.75
CA ILE A 180 8.95 -0.99 -17.83
C ILE A 180 9.78 -2.02 -18.60
N GLN A 181 11.02 -1.68 -18.96
CA GLN A 181 11.91 -2.60 -19.66
C GLN A 181 12.17 -3.87 -18.83
N THR A 182 12.33 -3.74 -17.50
CA THR A 182 12.48 -4.93 -16.64
C THR A 182 11.25 -5.84 -16.68
N VAL A 183 10.03 -5.29 -16.70
CA VAL A 183 8.81 -6.10 -16.86
C VAL A 183 8.82 -6.85 -18.19
N VAL A 184 9.23 -6.19 -19.28
CA VAL A 184 9.37 -6.83 -20.59
C VAL A 184 10.46 -7.91 -20.59
N ASP A 185 11.61 -7.64 -19.96
CA ASP A 185 12.71 -8.60 -19.84
C ASP A 185 12.27 -9.85 -19.07
N TRP A 186 11.51 -9.68 -17.98
CA TRP A 186 10.91 -10.79 -17.24
C TRP A 186 9.96 -11.61 -18.09
N LEU A 187 9.08 -10.96 -18.86
CA LEU A 187 8.13 -11.63 -19.74
C LEU A 187 8.82 -12.34 -20.93
N ASN A 188 10.01 -11.92 -21.33
CA ASN A 188 10.81 -12.59 -22.37
C ASN A 188 11.67 -13.75 -21.86
N LEU A 189 11.66 -14.04 -20.54
CA LEU A 189 12.35 -15.21 -20.01
C LEU A 189 11.77 -16.51 -20.57
N PRO A 190 12.55 -17.62 -20.56
CA PRO A 190 12.05 -18.96 -20.81
C PRO A 190 10.83 -19.29 -19.93
N GLU A 191 9.88 -20.08 -20.45
CA GLU A 191 8.59 -20.35 -19.80
C GLU A 191 8.71 -20.89 -18.38
N ASP A 192 9.72 -21.74 -18.12
CA ASP A 192 10.01 -22.27 -16.79
C ASP A 192 10.52 -21.22 -15.80
N LYS A 193 10.94 -20.04 -16.26
CA LYS A 193 11.46 -18.92 -15.45
C LYS A 193 10.61 -17.66 -15.54
N ARG A 194 9.63 -17.62 -16.42
CA ARG A 194 8.83 -16.42 -16.71
C ARG A 194 7.80 -16.18 -15.60
N PRO A 195 7.77 -15.02 -14.93
CA PRO A 195 6.78 -14.79 -13.89
C PRO A 195 5.36 -14.71 -14.46
N HIS A 196 4.42 -15.41 -13.82
CA HIS A 196 2.98 -15.35 -14.15
C HIS A 196 2.27 -14.23 -13.39
N LEU A 197 2.79 -13.86 -12.21
CA LEU A 197 2.34 -12.70 -11.46
C LEU A 197 3.45 -11.65 -11.43
N ILE A 198 3.15 -10.44 -11.87
CA ILE A 198 4.03 -9.27 -11.76
C ILE A 198 3.29 -8.18 -11.00
N THR A 199 3.81 -7.74 -9.85
CA THR A 199 3.31 -6.55 -9.16
C THR A 199 4.14 -5.33 -9.57
N PHE A 200 3.49 -4.18 -9.80
CA PHE A 200 4.13 -2.97 -10.31
C PHE A 200 3.59 -1.72 -9.62
N TYR A 201 4.46 -0.98 -8.92
CA TYR A 201 4.07 0.16 -8.08
C TYR A 201 4.61 1.50 -8.59
N LEU A 202 3.78 2.55 -8.47
CA LEU A 202 4.03 3.92 -8.92
C LEU A 202 3.61 4.95 -7.85
N PRO A 203 4.56 5.66 -7.20
CA PRO A 203 4.28 6.59 -6.09
C PRO A 203 3.89 8.02 -6.52
N GLU A 204 3.99 8.36 -7.80
CA GLU A 204 4.15 9.75 -8.24
C GLU A 204 2.92 10.64 -7.94
N VAL A 205 1.72 10.07 -8.02
CA VAL A 205 0.46 10.81 -7.78
C VAL A 205 0.26 11.13 -6.30
N ASP A 206 0.50 10.17 -5.41
CA ASP A 206 0.50 10.40 -3.96
C ASP A 206 1.53 11.47 -3.56
N HIS A 207 2.76 11.38 -4.08
CA HIS A 207 3.81 12.37 -3.81
C HIS A 207 3.39 13.78 -4.20
N ALA A 208 2.81 13.96 -5.39
CA ALA A 208 2.29 15.25 -5.83
C ALA A 208 1.12 15.71 -4.95
N GLY A 209 0.20 14.79 -4.62
CA GLY A 209 -0.95 15.01 -3.74
C GLY A 209 -0.54 15.53 -2.36
N HIS A 210 0.43 14.89 -1.69
CA HIS A 210 0.96 15.39 -0.42
C HIS A 210 1.66 16.74 -0.59
N ARG A 211 2.59 16.84 -1.54
CA ARG A 211 3.48 18.01 -1.65
C ARG A 211 2.75 19.29 -2.04
N TYR A 212 1.77 19.19 -2.94
CA TYR A 212 1.11 20.35 -3.53
C TYR A 212 -0.40 20.41 -3.24
N GLY A 213 -1.02 19.31 -2.83
CA GLY A 213 -2.46 19.16 -2.64
C GLY A 213 -3.14 18.39 -3.78
N PRO A 214 -4.30 17.75 -3.54
CA PRO A 214 -4.95 16.86 -4.51
C PRO A 214 -5.39 17.55 -5.81
N ASP A 215 -5.69 18.85 -5.73
CA ASP A 215 -6.25 19.62 -6.85
C ASP A 215 -5.23 20.58 -7.48
N ALA A 216 -3.95 20.43 -7.14
CA ALA A 216 -2.88 21.28 -7.64
C ALA A 216 -2.51 20.93 -9.10
N PRO A 217 -1.99 21.90 -9.90
CA PRO A 217 -1.50 21.64 -11.25
C PRO A 217 -0.44 20.53 -11.32
N GLN A 218 0.40 20.40 -10.30
CA GLN A 218 1.42 19.35 -10.20
C GLN A 218 0.80 17.96 -10.03
N THR A 219 -0.29 17.85 -9.27
CA THR A 219 -1.03 16.59 -9.10
C THR A 219 -1.75 16.21 -10.40
N LYS A 220 -2.34 17.19 -11.09
CA LYS A 220 -2.85 17.00 -12.46
C LYS A 220 -1.75 16.47 -13.38
N GLN A 221 -0.58 17.08 -13.37
CA GLN A 221 0.53 16.67 -14.22
C GLN A 221 1.00 15.24 -13.91
N ALA A 222 1.12 14.89 -12.62
CA ALA A 222 1.46 13.53 -12.20
C ALA A 222 0.44 12.49 -12.69
N VAL A 223 -0.85 12.80 -12.68
CA VAL A 223 -1.90 11.92 -13.22
C VAL A 223 -1.75 11.73 -14.74
N LEU A 224 -1.48 12.80 -15.48
CA LEU A 224 -1.28 12.75 -16.94
C LEU A 224 -0.02 11.98 -17.32
N ASP A 225 1.07 12.12 -16.55
CA ASP A 225 2.30 11.38 -16.82
C ASP A 225 2.13 9.90 -16.45
N LEU A 226 1.41 9.58 -15.38
CA LEU A 226 1.04 8.20 -15.05
C LEU A 226 0.22 7.55 -16.17
N ASP A 227 -0.74 8.27 -16.77
CA ASP A 227 -1.52 7.77 -17.93
C ASP A 227 -0.60 7.39 -19.10
N LYS A 228 0.38 8.24 -19.44
CA LYS A 228 1.40 7.94 -20.46
C LYS A 228 2.25 6.73 -20.09
N HIS A 229 2.66 6.60 -18.83
CA HIS A 229 3.43 5.45 -18.37
C HIS A 229 2.64 4.14 -18.50
N MET A 230 1.32 4.17 -18.26
CA MET A 230 0.44 3.02 -18.47
C MET A 230 0.30 2.65 -19.94
N GLN A 231 0.22 3.65 -20.83
CA GLN A 231 0.29 3.43 -22.27
C GLN A 231 1.62 2.76 -22.66
N MET A 232 2.75 3.35 -22.24
CA MET A 232 4.09 2.84 -22.54
C MET A 232 4.28 1.40 -22.05
N LEU A 233 3.85 1.08 -20.82
CA LEU A 233 3.92 -0.27 -20.27
C LEU A 233 3.11 -1.25 -21.12
N THR A 234 1.86 -0.90 -21.46
CA THR A 234 0.96 -1.79 -22.20
C THR A 234 1.47 -2.03 -23.62
N GLU A 235 1.93 -0.99 -24.31
CA GLU A 235 2.50 -1.11 -25.66
C GLU A 235 3.81 -1.89 -25.67
N ALA A 236 4.67 -1.71 -24.66
CA ALA A 236 5.92 -2.45 -24.55
C ALA A 236 5.67 -3.93 -24.28
N VAL A 237 4.75 -4.26 -23.37
CA VAL A 237 4.37 -5.65 -23.06
C VAL A 237 3.68 -6.32 -24.23
N ALA A 238 2.85 -5.62 -25.00
CA ALA A 238 2.19 -6.18 -26.18
C ALA A 238 3.18 -6.74 -27.23
N LYS A 239 4.40 -6.19 -27.31
CA LYS A 239 5.47 -6.66 -28.21
C LYS A 239 6.01 -8.04 -27.84
N THR A 240 5.76 -8.53 -26.63
CA THR A 240 6.11 -9.90 -26.22
C THR A 240 5.20 -10.95 -26.88
N GLY A 241 4.04 -10.54 -27.39
CA GLY A 241 3.02 -11.45 -27.94
C GLY A 241 2.25 -12.25 -26.88
N LEU A 242 2.50 -12.02 -25.58
CA LEU A 242 1.86 -12.77 -24.50
C LEU A 242 0.44 -12.27 -24.18
N PRO A 243 -0.48 -13.18 -23.83
CA PRO A 243 -1.85 -12.84 -23.45
C PRO A 243 -1.93 -12.32 -22.00
N VAL A 244 -1.42 -11.12 -21.76
CA VAL A 244 -1.33 -10.52 -20.42
C VAL A 244 -2.66 -9.90 -19.96
N ASN A 245 -3.02 -10.17 -18.71
CA ASN A 245 -4.11 -9.51 -18.01
C ASN A 245 -3.57 -8.38 -17.13
N TYR A 246 -4.18 -7.21 -17.19
CA TYR A 246 -3.80 -6.05 -16.42
C TYR A 246 -4.89 -5.73 -15.40
N VAL A 247 -4.46 -5.49 -14.16
CA VAL A 247 -5.33 -5.02 -13.10
C VAL A 247 -4.73 -3.75 -12.52
N PHE A 248 -5.34 -2.62 -12.83
CA PHE A 248 -4.91 -1.30 -12.41
C PHE A 248 -5.76 -0.83 -11.24
N VAL A 249 -5.09 -0.60 -10.11
CA VAL A 249 -5.72 -0.25 -8.82
C VAL A 249 -5.01 0.94 -8.19
N SER A 250 -5.60 1.43 -7.10
CA SER A 250 -4.94 2.30 -6.15
C SER A 250 -5.33 1.91 -4.72
N ASP A 251 -4.47 2.24 -3.79
CA ASP A 251 -4.50 1.89 -2.39
C ASP A 251 -5.31 2.85 -1.52
N HIS A 252 -5.33 4.14 -1.85
CA HIS A 252 -6.23 5.14 -1.26
C HIS A 252 -6.37 6.37 -2.18
N GLY A 253 -7.36 7.21 -1.92
CA GLY A 253 -7.46 8.53 -2.54
C GLY A 253 -6.66 9.61 -1.80
N MET A 254 -7.08 10.88 -1.96
CA MET A 254 -6.37 12.04 -1.40
C MET A 254 -7.34 13.21 -1.14
N LEU A 255 -7.22 13.83 0.04
CA LEU A 255 -8.04 14.96 0.48
C LEU A 255 -7.16 16.16 0.86
N GLY A 256 -7.63 17.38 0.54
CA GLY A 256 -7.02 18.61 1.05
C GLY A 256 -7.38 18.84 2.51
N VAL A 257 -6.40 19.10 3.38
CA VAL A 257 -6.61 19.24 4.83
C VAL A 257 -6.44 20.67 5.33
N ASP A 258 -7.01 20.96 6.49
CA ASP A 258 -6.79 22.22 7.20
C ASP A 258 -5.39 22.23 7.84
N THR A 259 -4.43 22.83 7.13
CA THR A 259 -3.03 22.94 7.59
C THR A 259 -2.80 24.04 8.61
N LYS A 260 -3.81 24.88 8.90
CA LYS A 260 -3.69 26.04 9.79
C LYS A 260 -4.30 25.76 11.17
N ASN A 261 -5.49 25.17 11.21
CA ASN A 261 -6.21 24.88 12.45
C ASN A 261 -6.24 23.37 12.72
N THR A 262 -5.04 22.79 12.88
CA THR A 262 -4.84 21.38 13.20
C THR A 262 -5.22 21.03 14.63
N LEU A 263 -5.49 19.76 14.91
CA LEU A 263 -5.77 19.26 16.26
C LEU A 263 -4.45 19.00 17.01
N PRO A 264 -4.18 19.69 18.14
CA PRO A 264 -3.03 19.38 18.97
C PRO A 264 -3.26 18.06 19.73
N MET A 265 -2.23 17.57 20.42
CA MET A 265 -2.37 16.43 21.31
C MET A 265 -3.35 16.78 22.44
N PRO A 266 -4.46 16.01 22.63
CA PRO A 266 -5.42 16.30 23.69
C PRO A 266 -4.78 16.32 25.09
N ALA A 267 -5.19 17.28 25.93
CA ALA A 267 -4.64 17.48 27.26
C ALA A 267 -4.89 16.30 28.21
N ALA A 268 -5.95 15.52 27.96
CA ALA A 268 -6.22 14.29 28.71
C ALA A 268 -5.18 13.18 28.53
N ILE A 269 -4.29 13.26 27.53
CA ILE A 269 -3.29 12.23 27.26
C ILE A 269 -2.11 12.41 28.21
N ASP A 270 -1.86 11.37 29.02
CA ASP A 270 -0.72 11.27 29.91
C ASP A 270 0.29 10.25 29.35
N THR A 271 1.41 10.73 28.82
CA THR A 271 2.44 9.88 28.19
C THR A 271 3.22 9.02 29.19
N ALA A 272 3.12 9.29 30.49
CA ALA A 272 3.62 8.39 31.52
C ALA A 272 2.73 7.13 31.64
N LYS A 273 1.43 7.26 31.35
CA LYS A 273 0.45 6.17 31.44
C LYS A 273 0.15 5.50 30.10
N PHE A 274 0.44 6.17 28.99
CA PHE A 274 0.17 5.67 27.63
C PHE A 274 1.40 5.80 26.74
N MET A 275 1.64 4.78 25.92
CA MET A 275 2.39 4.93 24.69
C MET A 275 1.44 5.52 23.64
N VAL A 276 1.85 6.62 23.00
CA VAL A 276 1.08 7.26 21.93
C VAL A 276 1.68 6.83 20.60
N SER A 277 0.84 6.36 19.69
CA SER A 277 1.22 6.04 18.33
C SER A 277 0.29 6.73 17.33
N GLY A 278 0.74 6.82 16.08
CA GLY A 278 0.01 7.51 15.02
C GLY A 278 0.14 9.04 15.06
N GLY A 279 -0.80 9.69 14.40
CA GLY A 279 -0.80 11.09 14.02
C GLY A 279 -1.66 11.30 12.76
N GLY A 280 -1.97 12.54 12.40
CA GLY A 280 -2.85 12.83 11.28
C GLY A 280 -4.29 12.38 11.57
N MET A 281 -4.75 11.30 10.95
CA MET A 281 -6.16 10.89 10.97
C MET A 281 -6.49 9.95 12.13
N VAL A 282 -5.47 9.24 12.62
CA VAL A 282 -5.61 8.21 13.65
C VAL A 282 -4.52 8.40 14.70
N VAL A 283 -4.93 8.57 15.96
CA VAL A 283 -4.03 8.53 17.13
C VAL A 283 -4.44 7.35 17.99
N GLU A 284 -3.49 6.52 18.37
CA GLU A 284 -3.71 5.32 19.15
C GLU A 284 -2.98 5.42 20.49
N LEU A 285 -3.67 5.09 21.58
CA LEU A 285 -3.12 5.06 22.92
C LEU A 285 -3.03 3.62 23.41
N HIS A 286 -1.81 3.15 23.67
CA HIS A 286 -1.56 1.85 24.28
C HIS A 286 -1.25 2.06 25.75
N ALA A 287 -2.07 1.51 26.62
CA ALA A 287 -1.98 1.73 28.05
C ALA A 287 -0.79 0.96 28.65
N LYS A 288 0.13 1.71 29.25
CA LYS A 288 1.15 1.19 30.19
C LYS A 288 0.49 0.86 31.53
N ASP A 289 -0.48 1.70 31.94
CA ASP A 289 -1.37 1.44 33.08
C ASP A 289 -2.81 1.23 32.61
N LYS A 290 -3.28 -0.03 32.67
CA LYS A 290 -4.65 -0.40 32.26
C LYS A 290 -5.73 0.25 33.12
N LYS A 291 -5.44 0.67 34.36
CA LYS A 291 -6.41 1.35 35.23
C LYS A 291 -6.73 2.76 34.73
N ALA A 292 -5.81 3.38 33.99
CA ALA A 292 -5.98 4.73 33.44
C ALA A 292 -6.95 4.80 32.24
N VAL A 293 -7.18 3.69 31.53
CA VAL A 293 -7.97 3.66 30.28
C VAL A 293 -9.36 4.26 30.47
N LYS A 294 -10.10 3.86 31.51
CA LYS A 294 -11.51 4.28 31.70
C LYS A 294 -11.63 5.77 32.06
N SER A 295 -10.70 6.32 32.82
CA SER A 295 -10.72 7.74 33.21
C SER A 295 -10.26 8.61 32.05
N THR A 296 -9.17 8.24 31.35
CA THR A 296 -8.66 8.96 30.17
C THR A 296 -9.67 8.96 29.03
N TYR A 297 -10.31 7.83 28.71
CA TYR A 297 -11.39 7.76 27.72
C TYR A 297 -12.52 8.76 28.00
N ARG A 298 -12.97 8.85 29.26
CA ARG A 298 -14.04 9.78 29.66
C ARG A 298 -13.64 11.24 29.53
N LYS A 299 -12.38 11.59 29.83
CA LYS A 299 -11.86 12.95 29.65
C LYS A 299 -11.74 13.31 28.17
N LEU A 300 -11.13 12.43 27.37
CA LEU A 300 -11.02 12.59 25.91
C LEU A 300 -12.38 12.78 25.25
N LYS A 301 -13.40 12.01 25.66
CA LYS A 301 -14.77 12.19 25.15
C LYS A 301 -15.38 13.57 25.45
N LYS A 302 -14.98 14.23 26.53
CA LYS A 302 -15.43 15.59 26.88
C LYS A 302 -14.64 16.67 26.14
N GLU A 303 -13.34 16.43 25.90
CA GLU A 303 -12.46 17.33 25.14
C GLU A 303 -12.66 17.24 23.62
N ALA A 304 -13.31 16.18 23.15
CA ALA A 304 -13.46 15.90 21.73
C ALA A 304 -14.19 17.00 20.96
N LYS A 305 -13.46 17.65 20.06
CA LYS A 305 -13.96 18.58 19.05
C LYS A 305 -13.30 18.25 17.73
N ASP A 306 -14.10 17.99 16.70
CA ASP A 306 -13.66 17.58 15.35
C ASP A 306 -12.85 16.26 15.31
N TYR A 307 -13.03 15.41 16.33
CA TYR A 307 -12.58 14.02 16.32
C TYR A 307 -13.52 13.15 17.17
N LYS A 308 -13.48 11.84 16.95
CA LYS A 308 -14.22 10.83 17.71
C LYS A 308 -13.26 9.99 18.54
N VAL A 309 -13.72 9.58 19.72
CA VAL A 309 -12.95 8.73 20.66
C VAL A 309 -13.63 7.38 20.79
N TYR A 310 -12.87 6.33 20.53
CA TYR A 310 -13.30 4.95 20.63
C TYR A 310 -12.40 4.17 21.58
N THR A 311 -12.91 3.06 22.10
CA THR A 311 -12.05 1.99 22.61
C THR A 311 -12.04 0.87 21.58
N ARG A 312 -10.99 0.03 21.55
CA ARG A 312 -10.95 -1.11 20.61
C ARG A 312 -12.18 -2.02 20.65
N LYS A 313 -12.89 -2.10 21.78
CA LYS A 313 -14.12 -2.89 21.94
C LYS A 313 -15.37 -2.23 21.33
N LYS A 314 -15.33 -0.92 21.08
CA LYS A 314 -16.45 -0.11 20.58
C LYS A 314 -16.13 0.58 19.26
N MET A 315 -15.14 0.07 18.52
CA MET A 315 -14.87 0.52 17.16
C MET A 315 -16.08 0.21 16.25
N PRO A 316 -16.44 1.11 15.32
CA PRO A 316 -17.45 0.82 14.31
C PRO A 316 -17.10 -0.46 13.55
N LYS A 317 -18.06 -1.39 13.43
CA LYS A 317 -17.82 -2.71 12.85
C LYS A 317 -17.35 -2.66 11.39
N HIS A 318 -17.87 -1.70 10.62
CA HIS A 318 -17.53 -1.53 9.21
C HIS A 318 -16.08 -1.10 8.96
N LEU A 319 -15.34 -0.71 10.00
CA LEU A 319 -13.92 -0.36 9.87
C LEU A 319 -13.00 -1.58 9.98
N HIS A 320 -13.49 -2.72 10.46
CA HIS A 320 -12.68 -3.94 10.65
C HIS A 320 -11.36 -3.68 11.41
N TYR A 321 -11.39 -2.74 12.36
CA TYR A 321 -10.23 -2.25 13.12
C TYR A 321 -10.50 -2.30 14.63
N GLY A 322 -11.30 -3.27 15.07
CA GLY A 322 -11.69 -3.48 16.46
C GLY A 322 -10.95 -4.63 17.12
N ALA A 323 -11.24 -4.83 18.40
CA ALA A 323 -10.62 -5.89 19.20
C ALA A 323 -10.89 -7.31 18.69
N LYS A 324 -11.94 -7.52 17.88
CA LYS A 324 -12.30 -8.82 17.29
C LYS A 324 -11.52 -9.10 16.00
N ASP A 325 -11.10 -8.06 15.31
CA ASP A 325 -10.39 -8.13 14.03
C ASP A 325 -8.87 -8.20 14.26
N ASP A 326 -8.39 -7.57 15.35
CA ASP A 326 -6.98 -7.45 15.72
C ASP A 326 -6.34 -8.76 16.20
N LYS A 327 -5.99 -9.63 15.25
CA LYS A 327 -5.32 -10.91 15.49
C LYS A 327 -3.95 -10.76 16.16
N TYR A 328 -3.28 -9.63 15.95
CA TYR A 328 -1.90 -9.39 16.39
C TYR A 328 -1.80 -8.51 17.65
N GLY A 329 -2.92 -8.09 18.24
CA GLY A 329 -2.91 -7.25 19.45
C GLY A 329 -2.31 -5.86 19.25
N ARG A 330 -2.29 -5.35 18.02
CA ARG A 330 -1.63 -4.08 17.63
C ARG A 330 -2.56 -2.87 17.70
N VAL A 331 -3.87 -3.05 17.81
CA VAL A 331 -4.81 -1.93 17.91
C VAL A 331 -4.78 -1.35 19.34
N GLY A 332 -4.65 -0.02 19.44
CA GLY A 332 -4.59 0.73 20.69
C GLY A 332 -5.81 0.51 21.62
N ASP A 333 -5.61 0.72 22.93
CA ASP A 333 -6.70 0.62 23.91
C ASP A 333 -7.75 1.73 23.71
N ILE A 334 -7.31 2.92 23.31
CA ILE A 334 -8.13 4.08 22.95
C ILE A 334 -7.68 4.58 21.57
N LEU A 335 -8.63 4.91 20.71
CA LEU A 335 -8.39 5.45 19.37
C LEU A 335 -9.06 6.81 19.23
N LEU A 336 -8.35 7.76 18.65
CA LEU A 336 -8.88 9.06 18.24
C LEU A 336 -8.90 9.13 16.71
N LEU A 337 -10.07 9.34 16.14
CA LEU A 337 -10.27 9.47 14.70
C LEU A 337 -10.68 10.90 14.37
N SER A 338 -9.90 11.63 13.60
CA SER A 338 -10.27 12.99 13.21
C SER A 338 -11.45 13.01 12.22
N ASP A 339 -12.31 14.01 12.33
CA ASP A 339 -13.32 14.30 11.33
C ASP A 339 -12.65 15.09 10.17
N ALA A 340 -12.85 14.66 8.92
CA ALA A 340 -12.31 15.39 7.77
C ALA A 340 -12.87 16.84 7.70
N PRO A 341 -12.07 17.86 7.32
CA PRO A 341 -10.69 17.81 6.85
C PRO A 341 -9.64 18.04 7.96
N LYS A 342 -9.97 17.78 9.23
CA LYS A 342 -9.05 17.99 10.36
C LYS A 342 -8.03 16.87 10.50
N VAL A 343 -6.85 17.25 10.98
CA VAL A 343 -5.72 16.34 11.24
C VAL A 343 -5.11 16.62 12.61
N PHE A 344 -4.77 15.57 13.34
CA PHE A 344 -3.88 15.62 14.49
C PHE A 344 -2.47 15.95 14.05
N HIS A 345 -1.88 16.98 14.64
CA HIS A 345 -0.55 17.44 14.25
C HIS A 345 0.24 17.93 15.47
N PHE A 346 1.41 17.33 15.68
CA PHE A 346 2.22 17.53 16.88
C PHE A 346 3.60 18.10 16.58
N SER A 347 3.83 18.58 15.36
CA SER A 347 5.08 19.21 14.92
C SER A 347 4.93 20.71 14.76
N SER A 348 6.03 21.45 14.86
CA SER A 348 6.07 22.89 14.60
C SER A 348 5.99 23.24 13.11
N ARG A 349 6.37 22.33 12.21
CA ARG A 349 6.22 22.53 10.76
C ARG A 349 4.79 22.20 10.34
N PRO A 350 4.14 22.94 9.43
CA PRO A 350 2.80 22.60 8.96
C PRO A 350 2.72 21.18 8.40
N PRO A 351 1.57 20.49 8.51
CA PRO A 351 1.36 19.22 7.82
C PRO A 351 1.30 19.43 6.30
N SER A 352 1.52 18.36 5.54
CA SER A 352 1.32 18.37 4.09
C SER A 352 -0.13 18.76 3.76
N PRO A 353 -0.38 19.57 2.71
CA PRO A 353 -1.71 20.02 2.31
C PRO A 353 -2.62 18.88 1.82
N GLY A 354 -2.07 17.83 1.22
CA GLY A 354 -2.79 16.59 0.93
C GLY A 354 -2.58 15.56 2.05
N GLN A 355 -3.65 14.88 2.45
CA GLN A 355 -3.61 13.73 3.35
C GLN A 355 -4.65 12.67 2.96
N HIS A 356 -4.44 11.47 3.48
CA HIS A 356 -5.29 10.29 3.34
C HIS A 356 -5.22 9.47 4.63
N GLY A 357 -6.16 8.56 4.88
CA GLY A 357 -6.23 7.77 6.12
C GLY A 357 -7.57 7.84 6.85
N TYR A 358 -8.53 8.59 6.31
CA TYR A 358 -9.89 8.71 6.84
C TYR A 358 -10.73 7.45 6.57
N ASP A 359 -11.87 7.36 7.24
CA ASP A 359 -12.93 6.38 6.96
C ASP A 359 -13.49 6.59 5.54
N ALA A 360 -13.16 5.69 4.62
CA ALA A 360 -13.57 5.78 3.22
C ALA A 360 -15.08 5.68 3.03
N THR A 361 -15.82 5.11 3.98
CA THR A 361 -17.31 5.08 3.92
C THR A 361 -17.94 6.45 4.16
N LYS A 362 -17.16 7.42 4.66
CA LYS A 362 -17.60 8.78 4.96
C LYS A 362 -16.94 9.86 4.12
N VAL A 363 -15.76 9.57 3.57
CA VAL A 363 -14.96 10.52 2.81
C VAL A 363 -14.73 9.95 1.42
N LYS A 364 -15.55 10.39 0.46
CA LYS A 364 -15.53 9.88 -0.93
C LYS A 364 -14.17 10.11 -1.57
N GLU A 365 -13.43 11.13 -1.19
CA GLU A 365 -12.08 11.43 -1.67
C GLU A 365 -11.05 10.35 -1.29
N MET A 366 -11.37 9.43 -0.39
CA MET A 366 -10.52 8.26 -0.11
C MET A 366 -10.75 7.11 -1.09
N HIS A 367 -11.83 7.13 -1.88
CA HIS A 367 -12.09 6.07 -2.86
C HIS A 367 -11.04 6.05 -3.96
N THR A 368 -10.82 4.85 -4.50
CA THR A 368 -9.81 4.57 -5.52
C THR A 368 -10.43 4.04 -6.80
N VAL A 369 -9.57 3.79 -7.79
CA VAL A 369 -9.93 3.16 -9.05
C VAL A 369 -9.75 1.64 -9.00
N PHE A 370 -10.55 0.94 -9.80
CA PHE A 370 -10.28 -0.43 -10.25
C PHE A 370 -10.62 -0.49 -11.74
N TYR A 371 -9.59 -0.68 -12.56
CA TYR A 371 -9.72 -0.93 -14.01
C TYR A 371 -9.02 -2.25 -14.33
N ALA A 372 -9.62 -3.05 -15.20
CA ALA A 372 -9.03 -4.31 -15.62
C ALA A 372 -9.27 -4.58 -17.10
N TRP A 373 -8.25 -5.08 -17.80
CA TRP A 373 -8.35 -5.41 -19.21
C TRP A 373 -7.41 -6.58 -19.54
N GLY A 374 -7.77 -7.36 -20.55
CA GLY A 374 -7.04 -8.56 -20.96
C GLY A 374 -7.97 -9.75 -21.22
N PRO A 375 -7.41 -10.88 -21.66
CA PRO A 375 -8.17 -12.03 -22.16
C PRO A 375 -9.09 -12.69 -21.11
N ALA A 376 -8.77 -12.59 -19.82
CA ALA A 376 -9.61 -13.15 -18.75
C ALA A 376 -10.86 -12.30 -18.44
N PHE A 377 -10.84 -11.01 -18.78
CA PHE A 377 -11.86 -10.05 -18.38
C PHE A 377 -12.96 -9.89 -19.43
N LYS A 378 -14.21 -9.69 -18.99
CA LYS A 378 -15.30 -9.23 -19.85
C LYS A 378 -14.98 -7.84 -20.41
N GLU A 379 -15.59 -7.49 -21.53
CA GLU A 379 -15.43 -6.20 -22.20
C GLU A 379 -16.63 -5.29 -21.92
N GLY A 380 -16.38 -3.98 -21.79
CA GLY A 380 -17.42 -2.96 -21.59
C GLY A 380 -18.24 -3.08 -20.31
N VAL A 381 -17.72 -3.73 -19.26
CA VAL A 381 -18.46 -3.99 -18.03
C VAL A 381 -18.16 -2.93 -16.97
N LYS A 382 -19.23 -2.31 -16.44
CA LYS A 382 -19.16 -1.53 -15.20
C LYS A 382 -19.72 -2.31 -14.02
N VAL A 383 -19.01 -2.28 -12.90
CA VAL A 383 -19.45 -2.84 -11.63
C VAL A 383 -19.61 -1.75 -10.56
N ASN A 384 -20.47 -2.00 -9.58
CA ASN A 384 -20.65 -1.11 -8.45
C ASN A 384 -19.38 -1.03 -7.59
N THR A 385 -19.35 -0.05 -6.71
CA THR A 385 -18.30 0.08 -5.70
C THR A 385 -18.14 -1.20 -4.86
N PHE A 386 -16.90 -1.63 -4.63
CA PHE A 386 -16.55 -2.81 -3.84
C PHE A 386 -15.26 -2.57 -3.01
N GLU A 387 -14.95 -3.43 -2.04
CA GLU A 387 -13.78 -3.27 -1.15
C GLU A 387 -12.49 -3.87 -1.71
N ASN A 388 -11.35 -3.25 -1.44
CA ASN A 388 -10.06 -3.67 -2.01
C ASN A 388 -9.59 -5.09 -1.61
N VAL A 389 -10.13 -5.65 -0.52
CA VAL A 389 -9.89 -7.05 -0.12
C VAL A 389 -10.43 -8.07 -1.13
N ASP A 390 -11.39 -7.68 -1.98
CA ASP A 390 -11.94 -8.54 -3.05
C ASP A 390 -11.01 -8.68 -4.26
N VAL A 391 -9.91 -7.92 -4.32
CA VAL A 391 -8.92 -8.05 -5.41
C VAL A 391 -8.14 -9.36 -5.29
N TYR A 392 -7.75 -9.77 -4.08
CA TYR A 392 -7.02 -11.02 -3.86
C TYR A 392 -7.70 -12.26 -4.48
N PRO A 393 -8.97 -12.59 -4.15
CA PRO A 393 -9.63 -13.76 -4.70
C PRO A 393 -9.77 -13.68 -6.21
N LEU A 394 -9.93 -12.48 -6.78
CA LEU A 394 -9.97 -12.27 -8.23
C LEU A 394 -8.64 -12.65 -8.90
N ILE A 395 -7.52 -12.14 -8.40
CA ILE A 395 -6.20 -12.44 -8.98
C ILE A 395 -5.85 -13.92 -8.81
N ALA A 396 -6.14 -14.50 -7.65
CA ALA A 396 -5.93 -15.93 -7.41
C ALA A 396 -6.75 -16.80 -8.38
N GLU A 397 -7.97 -16.40 -8.72
CA GLU A 397 -8.81 -17.10 -9.70
C GLU A 397 -8.20 -17.05 -11.11
N ILE A 398 -7.76 -15.87 -11.56
CA ILE A 398 -7.16 -15.71 -12.90
C ILE A 398 -5.90 -16.56 -13.04
N LEU A 399 -5.07 -16.61 -12.00
CA LEU A 399 -3.84 -17.41 -11.99
C LEU A 399 -4.10 -18.90 -11.75
N GLY A 400 -5.33 -19.30 -11.41
CA GLY A 400 -5.66 -20.68 -11.08
C GLY A 400 -4.94 -21.18 -9.81
N LEU A 401 -4.78 -20.31 -8.82
CA LEU A 401 -4.12 -20.58 -7.54
C LEU A 401 -5.16 -20.88 -6.45
N PRO A 402 -5.51 -22.16 -6.21
CA PRO A 402 -6.38 -22.52 -5.10
C PRO A 402 -5.76 -22.16 -3.76
N TYR A 403 -6.60 -21.83 -2.78
CA TYR A 403 -6.19 -21.58 -1.41
C TYR A 403 -7.26 -22.03 -0.41
N THR A 404 -6.83 -22.39 0.79
CA THR A 404 -7.69 -22.83 1.90
C THR A 404 -7.57 -21.95 3.14
N HIS A 405 -6.60 -21.03 3.17
CA HIS A 405 -6.47 -20.07 4.25
C HIS A 405 -7.63 -19.08 4.20
N LYS A 406 -8.03 -18.58 5.37
CA LYS A 406 -9.12 -17.61 5.47
C LYS A 406 -8.66 -16.24 5.00
N ILE A 407 -9.50 -15.60 4.21
CA ILE A 407 -9.41 -14.19 3.81
C ILE A 407 -10.71 -13.48 4.21
N ASP A 408 -10.68 -12.15 4.24
CA ASP A 408 -11.85 -11.31 4.48
C ASP A 408 -12.60 -10.97 3.18
N GLY A 409 -11.88 -10.95 2.05
CA GLY A 409 -12.42 -10.66 0.72
C GLY A 409 -13.42 -11.70 0.18
N SER A 410 -14.38 -11.22 -0.59
CA SER A 410 -15.45 -12.01 -1.20
C SER A 410 -15.13 -12.40 -2.66
N ARG A 411 -15.75 -13.48 -3.13
CA ARG A 411 -15.66 -13.92 -4.55
C ARG A 411 -16.70 -13.25 -5.45
N HIS A 412 -17.46 -12.26 -4.96
CA HIS A 412 -18.58 -11.69 -5.70
C HIS A 412 -18.15 -10.95 -6.98
N LEU A 413 -16.96 -10.33 -6.95
CA LEU A 413 -16.40 -9.62 -8.10
C LEU A 413 -16.15 -10.55 -9.29
N ILE A 414 -15.67 -11.77 -9.04
CA ILE A 414 -15.25 -12.74 -10.06
C ILE A 414 -16.34 -12.97 -11.12
N GLN A 415 -17.56 -13.30 -10.68
CA GLN A 415 -18.69 -13.61 -11.57
C GLN A 415 -19.11 -12.42 -12.43
N LYS A 416 -18.84 -11.19 -11.95
CA LYS A 416 -19.17 -9.97 -12.68
C LYS A 416 -18.14 -9.65 -13.75
N VAL A 417 -16.86 -9.91 -13.48
CA VAL A 417 -15.75 -9.34 -14.26
C VAL A 417 -15.02 -10.34 -15.15
N LEU A 418 -15.01 -11.64 -14.84
CA LEU A 418 -14.34 -12.67 -15.64
C LEU A 418 -15.27 -13.30 -16.68
N ARG A 419 -14.71 -13.72 -17.83
CA ARG A 419 -15.46 -14.36 -18.93
C ARG A 419 -16.02 -15.73 -18.58
#